data_AF-A0A5E4Z290-F1
#
_entry.id   AF-A0A5E4Z290-F1
#
_cell.length_a   1.000
_cell.length_b   1.000
_cell.length_c   1.000
_cell.angle_alpha   90.00
_cell.angle_beta   90.00
_cell.angle_gamma   90.00
#
_symmetry.space_group_name_H-M   'P 1'
#
loop_
_entity.id
_entity.type
_entity.pdbx_description
1 polymer ?
#
loop_
_entity_poly.entity_id
_entity_poly.type
_entity_poly.pdbx_seq_one_letter_code
_entity_poly.pdbx_strand_id
1 'polypeptide(L)'
;MKQVLFAVIAVVAISGCATKNYGRQGELTGYEKGTMTCREIDLESAKVNGFIDHVNRESQFDGRSVLSFLGDFGIGNMMEKDSAMESANRRRAALDDLRASKGCGAYATVPPTPAQ
;
A
#
# COMPACT_ATOMS: atom_id res chain seq x y z
N MET A 1 -42.23 -4.69 -9.51
CA MET A 1 -41.38 -3.55 -9.08
C MET A 1 -40.76 -3.74 -7.69
N LYS A 2 -41.54 -4.00 -6.63
CA LYS A 2 -41.00 -4.19 -5.25
C LYS A 2 -39.92 -5.29 -5.14
N GLN A 3 -40.10 -6.41 -5.83
CA GLN A 3 -39.15 -7.53 -5.88
C GLN A 3 -37.80 -7.16 -6.54
N VAL A 4 -37.82 -6.28 -7.55
CA VAL A 4 -36.61 -5.83 -8.27
C VAL A 4 -35.81 -4.85 -7.40
N LEU A 5 -36.49 -4.00 -6.63
CA LEU A 5 -35.84 -3.07 -5.70
C LEU A 5 -35.08 -3.82 -4.59
N PHE A 6 -35.67 -4.88 -4.03
CA PHE A 6 -34.98 -5.73 -3.04
C PHE A 6 -33.78 -6.47 -3.63
N ALA A 7 -33.86 -6.92 -4.89
CA ALA A 7 -32.74 -7.58 -5.57
C ALA A 7 -31.56 -6.61 -5.81
N VAL A 8 -31.84 -5.37 -6.21
CA VAL A 8 -30.80 -4.35 -6.43
C VAL A 8 -30.09 -3.98 -5.12
N ILE A 9 -30.84 -3.80 -4.03
CA ILE A 9 -30.26 -3.52 -2.70
C ILE A 9 -29.39 -4.69 -2.22
N ALA A 10 -29.82 -5.94 -2.46
CA ALA A 10 -29.04 -7.11 -2.11
C ALA A 10 -27.72 -7.19 -2.90
N VAL A 11 -27.71 -6.88 -4.20
CA VAL A 11 -26.50 -6.88 -5.03
C VAL A 11 -25.50 -5.81 -4.58
N VAL A 12 -25.97 -4.60 -4.24
CA VAL A 12 -25.11 -3.51 -3.73
C VAL A 12 -24.58 -3.82 -2.32
N ALA A 13 -25.34 -4.54 -1.49
CA ALA A 13 -24.88 -4.92 -0.16
C ALA A 13 -23.77 -5.98 -0.19
N ILE A 14 -23.79 -6.91 -1.16
CA ILE A 14 -22.78 -7.98 -1.28
C ILE A 14 -21.47 -7.43 -1.89
N SER A 15 -21.56 -6.37 -2.68
CA SER A 15 -20.41 -5.81 -3.39
C SER A 15 -19.50 -4.93 -2.52
N GLY A 16 -19.97 -4.48 -1.35
CA GLY A 16 -19.16 -3.74 -0.37
C GLY A 16 -18.10 -4.57 0.37
N CYS A 17 -18.12 -5.91 0.24
CA CYS A 17 -17.07 -6.78 0.80
C CYS A 17 -15.86 -6.99 -0.13
N ALA A 18 -15.86 -6.36 -1.31
CA ALA A 18 -14.80 -6.54 -2.33
C ALA A 18 -13.72 -5.46 -2.31
N THR A 19 -13.73 -4.53 -1.34
CA THR A 19 -12.62 -3.58 -1.19
C THR A 19 -11.37 -4.35 -0.78
N LYS A 20 -10.34 -4.34 -1.65
CA LYS A 20 -9.06 -4.98 -1.35
C LYS A 20 -8.40 -4.29 -0.15
N ASN A 21 -7.98 -5.07 0.84
CA ASN A 21 -7.16 -4.55 1.94
C ASN A 21 -5.68 -4.79 1.61
N TYR A 22 -4.98 -3.74 1.20
CA TYR A 22 -3.53 -3.80 0.93
C TYR A 22 -2.68 -3.82 2.21
N GLY A 23 -3.29 -3.61 3.38
CA GLY A 23 -2.59 -3.38 4.63
C GLY A 23 -2.02 -1.96 4.74
N ARG A 24 -1.42 -1.64 5.89
CA ARG A 24 -0.84 -0.31 6.18
C ARG A 24 0.55 -0.45 6.77
N GLN A 25 1.43 0.49 6.43
CA GLN A 25 2.73 0.62 7.08
C GLN A 25 2.56 1.44 8.36
N GLY A 26 3.02 0.90 9.49
CA GLY A 26 2.97 1.59 10.78
C GLY A 26 3.91 2.79 10.80
N GLU A 27 3.58 3.80 11.60
CA GLU A 27 4.48 4.92 11.83
C GLU A 27 5.74 4.48 12.57
N LEU A 28 6.85 5.17 12.31
CA LEU A 28 8.13 4.88 12.96
C LEU A 28 8.12 5.43 14.39
N THR A 29 8.12 4.53 15.37
CA THR A 29 8.03 4.85 16.79
C THR A 29 9.31 5.50 17.31
N GLY A 30 9.22 6.22 18.43
CA GLY A 30 10.40 6.81 19.07
C GLY A 30 11.43 5.78 19.54
N TYR A 31 10.96 4.59 19.96
CA TYR A 31 11.84 3.49 20.36
C TYR A 31 12.62 2.93 19.17
N GLU A 32 11.95 2.69 18.04
CA GLU A 32 12.60 2.29 16.79
C GLU A 32 13.65 3.31 16.36
N LYS A 33 13.32 4.61 16.38
CA LYS A 33 14.29 5.68 16.04
C LYS A 33 15.54 5.65 16.92
N GLY A 34 15.35 5.41 18.22
CA GLY A 34 16.44 5.35 19.19
C GLY A 34 17.38 4.16 18.97
N THR A 35 16.82 2.97 18.75
CA THR A 35 17.60 1.71 18.75
C THR A 35 18.12 1.30 17.38
N MET A 36 17.50 1.76 16.28
CA MET A 36 17.90 1.35 14.94
C MET A 36 19.32 1.79 14.57
N THR A 37 20.11 0.84 14.13
CA THR A 37 21.40 1.01 13.44
C THR A 37 21.16 1.30 11.95
N CYS A 38 22.19 1.81 11.25
CA CYS A 38 22.09 2.05 9.80
C CYS A 38 21.66 0.80 9.02
N ARG A 39 22.11 -0.39 9.45
CA ARG A 39 21.70 -1.67 8.85
C ARG A 39 20.21 -1.95 9.03
N GLU A 40 19.67 -1.66 10.22
CA GLU A 40 18.24 -1.86 10.48
C GLU A 40 17.39 -0.85 9.71
N ILE A 41 17.86 0.39 9.56
CA ILE A 41 17.23 1.39 8.70
C ILE A 41 17.23 0.92 7.23
N ASP A 42 18.32 0.33 6.74
CA ASP A 42 18.39 -0.26 5.39
C ASP A 42 17.36 -1.39 5.21
N LEU A 43 17.25 -2.28 6.20
CA LEU A 43 16.33 -3.41 6.18
C LEU A 43 14.87 -2.96 6.23
N GLU A 44 14.54 -2.00 7.07
CA GLU A 44 13.18 -1.43 7.12
C GLU A 44 12.85 -0.67 5.84
N SER A 45 13.81 0.05 5.27
CA SER A 45 13.64 0.71 3.96
C SER A 45 13.37 -0.31 2.85
N ALA A 46 14.07 -1.45 2.87
CA ALA A 46 13.83 -2.55 1.93
C ALA A 46 12.43 -3.16 2.08
N LYS A 47 11.95 -3.34 3.32
CA LYS A 47 10.58 -3.83 3.58
C LYS A 47 9.51 -2.87 3.04
N VAL A 48 9.69 -1.56 3.26
CA VAL A 48 8.77 -0.54 2.73
C VAL A 48 8.78 -0.53 1.21
N ASN A 49 9.96 -0.66 0.57
CA ASN A 49 10.06 -0.83 -0.88
C ASN A 49 9.33 -2.07 -1.40
N GLY A 50 9.51 -3.21 -0.72
CA GLY A 50 8.81 -4.46 -1.05
C GLY A 50 7.29 -4.34 -0.91
N PHE A 51 6.82 -3.62 0.11
CA PHE A 51 5.40 -3.31 0.27
C PHE A 51 4.86 -2.45 -0.88
N ILE A 52 5.56 -1.37 -1.24
CA ILE A 52 5.18 -0.50 -2.37
C ILE A 52 5.09 -1.31 -3.66
N ASP A 53 6.08 -2.17 -3.91
CA ASP A 53 6.09 -3.02 -5.09
C ASP A 53 4.94 -4.04 -5.07
N HIS A 54 4.67 -4.66 -3.92
CA HIS A 54 3.53 -5.56 -3.74
C HIS A 54 2.18 -4.88 -4.04
N VAL A 55 1.93 -3.70 -3.45
CA VAL A 55 0.71 -2.91 -3.69
C VAL A 55 0.60 -2.52 -5.17
N ASN A 56 1.70 -2.13 -5.81
CA ASN A 56 1.70 -1.80 -7.23
C ASN A 56 1.42 -3.03 -8.12
N ARG A 57 2.00 -4.20 -7.81
CA ARG A 57 1.72 -5.44 -8.56
C ARG A 57 0.27 -5.85 -8.42
N GLU A 58 -0.28 -5.89 -7.20
CA GLU A 58 -1.68 -6.23 -6.99
C GLU A 58 -2.64 -5.23 -7.64
N SER A 59 -2.30 -3.95 -7.63
CA SER A 59 -3.06 -2.89 -8.29
C SER A 59 -3.05 -3.00 -9.82
N GLN A 60 -1.96 -3.48 -10.45
CA GLN A 60 -1.90 -3.66 -11.91
C GLN A 60 -2.89 -4.72 -12.41
N PHE A 61 -3.08 -5.80 -11.64
CA PHE A 61 -4.10 -6.81 -11.94
C PHE A 61 -5.52 -6.27 -11.75
N ASP A 62 -5.73 -5.34 -10.81
CA ASP A 62 -7.03 -4.69 -10.58
C ASP A 62 -7.38 -3.68 -11.68
N GLY A 63 -6.44 -2.82 -12.08
CA GLY A 63 -6.68 -1.78 -13.09
C GLY A 63 -7.03 -2.33 -14.48
N ARG A 64 -6.48 -3.49 -14.87
CA ARG A 64 -6.88 -4.20 -16.09
C ARG A 64 -8.20 -4.95 -15.94
N SER A 65 -8.57 -5.37 -14.73
CA SER A 65 -9.82 -6.08 -14.45
C SER A 65 -11.02 -5.14 -14.26
N VAL A 66 -10.78 -3.90 -13.81
CA VAL A 66 -11.83 -2.91 -13.45
C VAL A 66 -12.25 -2.02 -14.62
N LEU A 67 -11.47 -1.91 -15.70
CA LEU A 67 -12.01 -1.40 -16.97
C LEU A 67 -13.15 -2.28 -17.52
N SER A 68 -13.29 -3.52 -17.03
CA SER A 68 -14.36 -4.46 -17.42
C SER A 68 -15.58 -4.48 -16.49
N PHE A 69 -15.61 -3.77 -15.34
CA PHE A 69 -16.67 -3.98 -14.34
C PHE A 69 -17.23 -2.73 -13.61
N LEU A 70 -17.61 -1.66 -14.33
CA LEU A 70 -18.52 -0.59 -13.81
C LEU A 70 -17.85 0.43 -12.86
N GLY A 71 -17.96 1.72 -13.21
CA GLY A 71 -17.24 2.86 -12.61
C GLY A 71 -17.51 3.24 -11.15
N ASP A 72 -17.92 2.31 -10.28
CA ASP A 72 -18.14 2.53 -8.83
C ASP A 72 -17.20 1.70 -7.94
N PHE A 73 -16.87 0.44 -8.32
CA PHE A 73 -15.94 -0.41 -7.57
C PHE A 73 -14.47 0.00 -7.71
N GLY A 74 -14.12 0.72 -8.78
CA GLY A 74 -12.76 1.21 -9.01
C GLY A 74 -12.35 2.32 -8.05
N ILE A 75 -13.28 3.14 -7.56
CA ILE A 75 -12.99 4.27 -6.68
C ILE A 75 -12.55 3.78 -5.31
N GLY A 76 -13.24 2.78 -4.74
CA GLY A 76 -12.88 2.20 -3.44
C GLY A 76 -11.49 1.54 -3.45
N ASN A 77 -11.17 0.76 -4.49
CA ASN A 77 -9.87 0.09 -4.61
C ASN A 77 -8.72 1.09 -4.89
N MET A 78 -8.98 2.15 -5.65
CA MET A 78 -8.03 3.23 -5.88
C MET A 78 -7.79 4.02 -4.59
N MET A 79 -8.85 4.37 -3.86
CA MET A 79 -8.73 5.02 -2.55
C MET A 79 -7.93 4.18 -1.58
N GLU A 80 -8.21 2.87 -1.46
CA GLU A 80 -7.45 2.01 -0.54
C GLU A 80 -5.99 1.86 -0.95
N LYS A 81 -5.70 1.82 -2.26
CA LYS A 81 -4.33 1.88 -2.78
C LYS A 81 -3.63 3.19 -2.37
N ASP A 82 -4.25 4.34 -2.64
CA ASP A 82 -3.67 5.64 -2.33
C ASP A 82 -3.36 5.75 -0.83
N SER A 83 -4.28 5.25 -0.02
CA SER A 83 -4.19 5.26 1.42
C SER A 83 -3.11 4.28 1.94
N ALA A 84 -2.92 3.13 1.29
CA ALA A 84 -1.81 2.21 1.56
C ALA A 84 -0.45 2.82 1.14
N MET A 85 -0.39 3.42 -0.05
CA MET A 85 0.79 4.12 -0.58
C MET A 85 1.19 5.31 0.29
N GLU A 86 0.22 6.08 0.77
CA GLU A 86 0.44 7.19 1.69
C GLU A 86 1.07 6.71 3.00
N SER A 87 0.57 5.60 3.57
CA SER A 87 1.17 5.02 4.77
C SER A 87 2.63 4.57 4.55
N ALA A 88 2.91 3.97 3.39
CA ALA A 88 4.25 3.54 3.01
C ALA A 88 5.20 4.72 2.80
N ASN A 89 4.73 5.77 2.11
CA ASN A 89 5.51 6.98 1.86
C ASN A 89 5.82 7.72 3.16
N ARG A 90 4.87 7.80 4.11
CA ARG A 90 5.11 8.37 5.44
C ARG A 90 6.19 7.60 6.20
N ARG A 91 6.11 6.28 6.25
CA ARG A 91 7.14 5.45 6.91
C ARG A 91 8.50 5.59 6.21
N ARG A 92 8.52 5.62 4.88
CA ARG A 92 9.74 5.83 4.09
C ARG A 92 10.39 7.17 4.42
N ALA A 93 9.64 8.27 4.40
CA ALA A 93 10.16 9.59 4.73
C ALA A 93 10.74 9.62 6.14
N ALA A 94 10.06 9.01 7.11
CA ALA A 94 10.58 8.93 8.48
C ALA A 94 11.88 8.11 8.60
N LEU A 95 12.04 7.05 7.79
CA LEU A 95 13.29 6.27 7.71
C LEU A 95 14.41 7.05 7.02
N ASP A 96 14.11 7.78 5.95
CA ASP A 96 15.06 8.63 5.21
C ASP A 96 15.56 9.79 6.11
N ASP A 97 14.66 10.42 6.87
CA ASP A 97 15.01 11.45 7.86
C ASP A 97 15.88 10.86 8.98
N LEU A 98 15.51 9.69 9.51
CA LEU A 98 16.30 9.01 10.53
C LEU A 98 17.69 8.65 9.99
N ARG A 99 17.76 8.14 8.75
CA ARG A 99 19.01 7.82 8.07
C ARG A 99 19.94 9.03 7.99
N ALA A 100 19.40 10.16 7.52
CA ALA A 100 20.14 11.41 7.40
C ALA A 100 20.63 11.90 8.78
N SER A 101 19.76 11.84 9.80
CA SER A 101 20.12 12.26 11.17
C SER A 101 21.23 11.40 11.79
N LYS A 102 21.31 10.11 11.45
CA LYS A 102 22.36 9.20 11.93
C LYS A 102 23.62 9.20 11.07
N GLY A 103 23.63 9.97 9.97
CA GLY A 103 24.77 10.04 9.06
C GLY A 103 25.06 8.71 8.36
N CYS A 104 24.05 7.88 8.13
CA CYS A 104 24.23 6.65 7.37
C CYS A 104 24.53 7.00 5.91
N GLY A 105 25.50 6.31 5.29
CA GLY A 105 25.87 6.51 3.88
C GLY A 105 24.73 6.22 2.90
N ALA A 106 24.99 6.32 1.59
CA ALA A 106 23.97 6.10 0.56
C ALA A 106 23.27 4.74 0.72
N TYR A 107 21.94 4.74 0.69
CA TYR A 107 21.16 3.49 0.62
C TYR A 107 21.30 2.92 -0.79
N ALA A 108 21.83 1.69 -0.90
CA ALA A 108 21.84 0.99 -2.16
C ALA A 108 20.41 0.54 -2.49
N THR A 109 19.72 1.27 -3.37
CA THR A 109 18.44 0.84 -3.90
C THR A 109 18.68 -0.30 -4.89
N VAL A 110 18.30 -1.51 -4.51
CA VAL A 110 18.19 -2.61 -5.48
C VAL A 110 16.90 -2.38 -6.27
N PRO A 111 16.97 -2.23 -7.62
CA PRO A 111 15.76 -2.10 -8.42
C PRO A 111 14.89 -3.34 -8.23
N PRO A 112 13.55 -3.20 -8.24
CA PRO A 112 12.65 -4.33 -8.08
C PRO A 112 12.94 -5.36 -9.18
N THR A 113 13.22 -6.61 -8.80
CA THR A 113 13.40 -7.70 -9.74
C THR A 113 12.10 -7.88 -10.53
N PRO A 114 12.14 -7.94 -11.88
CA PRO A 114 10.98 -8.27 -12.69
C PRO A 114 10.33 -9.55 -12.16
N ALA A 115 9.00 -9.56 -12.07
CA ALA A 115 8.24 -10.74 -11.67
C ALA A 115 8.69 -11.96 -12.51
N GLN A 116 9.09 -13.04 -11.84
CA GLN A 116 9.24 -14.35 -12.46
C GLN A 116 7.86 -14.96 -12.70
#